data_AF-N9K7C1-F1
#
_entry.id   AF-N9K7C1-F1
#
_cell.length_a   1.000
_cell.length_b   1.000
_cell.length_c   1.000
_cell.angle_alpha   90.00
_cell.angle_beta   90.00
_cell.angle_gamma   90.00
#
_symmetry.space_group_name_H-M   'P 1'
#
loop_
_entity.id
_entity.type
_entity.pdbx_description
1 polymer ?
#
loop_
_entity_poly.entity_id
_entity_poly.type
_entity_poly.pdbx_seq_one_letter_code
_entity_poly.pdbx_strand_id
1 'polypeptide(L)'
;MSLILLGCTKPASKLTTVDGLESLEFKYLGSPGVVTPLELAEDLGYLAPIKLSYQGVSTGGPQGIQSALSGDSDISSPSFAGSAVKMVASGVPGTVVIAAYGTFDDPFAGYYVLENSPIHSARDLIGKKVGTNILGAQVEYMLKTYLKKGGLQKKSIK
;
A
#
# COMPACT_ATOMS: atom_id res chain seq x y z
N MET A 1 -17.81 -29.91 27.46
CA MET A 1 -18.44 -29.42 26.22
C MET A 1 -17.39 -28.65 25.44
N SER A 2 -16.61 -29.33 24.58
CA SER A 2 -15.55 -28.68 23.80
C SER A 2 -16.18 -27.98 22.60
N LEU A 3 -15.98 -26.66 22.51
CA LEU A 3 -16.40 -25.84 21.38
C LEU A 3 -15.31 -25.93 20.31
N ILE A 4 -15.55 -26.74 19.27
CA ILE A 4 -14.69 -26.81 18.09
C ILE A 4 -15.15 -25.68 17.17
N LEU A 5 -14.35 -24.62 17.02
CA LEU A 5 -14.54 -23.63 15.96
C LEU A 5 -14.17 -24.29 14.62
N LEU A 6 -15.18 -24.60 13.81
CA LEU A 6 -14.98 -24.85 12.38
C LEU A 6 -14.64 -23.50 11.71
N GLY A 7 -13.36 -23.28 11.43
CA GLY A 7 -12.96 -22.21 10.53
C GLY A 7 -13.46 -22.53 9.12
N CYS A 8 -14.28 -21.66 8.55
CA CYS A 8 -14.67 -21.72 7.14
C CYS A 8 -13.42 -21.50 6.27
N THR A 9 -12.75 -22.59 5.88
CA THR A 9 -11.77 -22.52 4.80
C THR A 9 -12.55 -22.28 3.51
N LYS A 10 -12.36 -21.11 2.87
CA LYS A 10 -12.88 -20.86 1.51
C LYS A 10 -12.40 -22.04 0.63
N PRO A 11 -13.32 -22.80 0.00
CA PRO A 11 -12.92 -23.87 -0.90
C PRO A 11 -12.10 -23.25 -2.05
N ALA A 12 -10.96 -23.87 -2.36
CA ALA A 12 -10.15 -23.47 -3.51
C ALA A 12 -11.00 -23.64 -4.78
N SER A 13 -11.31 -22.53 -5.45
CA SER A 13 -11.98 -22.56 -6.75
C SER A 13 -11.15 -23.40 -7.72
N LYS A 14 -11.78 -24.38 -8.37
CA LYS A 14 -11.18 -25.07 -9.53
C LYS A 14 -10.97 -24.04 -10.63
N LEU A 15 -9.72 -23.63 -10.82
CA LEU A 15 -9.28 -22.75 -11.89
C LEU A 15 -9.58 -23.43 -13.23
N THR A 16 -10.44 -22.80 -14.03
CA THR A 16 -10.79 -23.29 -15.36
C THR A 16 -9.78 -22.68 -16.32
N THR A 17 -8.83 -23.46 -16.81
CA THR A 17 -7.76 -22.91 -17.65
C THR A 17 -8.25 -22.68 -19.07
N VAL A 18 -8.46 -21.42 -19.44
CA VAL A 18 -8.67 -21.00 -20.83
C VAL A 18 -7.35 -20.47 -21.35
N ASP A 19 -6.83 -21.03 -22.44
CA ASP A 19 -5.57 -20.62 -23.08
C ASP A 19 -4.36 -20.52 -22.12
N GLY A 20 -4.31 -21.38 -21.10
CA GLY A 20 -3.24 -21.39 -20.09
C GLY A 20 -3.36 -20.33 -18.99
N LEU A 21 -4.43 -19.53 -18.98
CA LEU A 21 -4.73 -18.60 -17.89
C LEU A 21 -5.30 -19.35 -16.70
N GLU A 22 -4.83 -19.02 -15.50
CA GLU A 22 -5.35 -19.63 -14.27
C GLU A 22 -6.76 -19.10 -13.94
N SER A 23 -6.99 -17.79 -14.11
CA SER A 23 -8.28 -17.13 -13.84
C SER A 23 -8.69 -16.20 -14.98
N LEU A 24 -10.00 -16.04 -15.17
CA LEU A 24 -10.60 -15.03 -16.05
C LEU A 24 -11.10 -13.80 -15.27
N GLU A 25 -11.06 -13.85 -13.94
CA GLU A 25 -11.43 -12.76 -13.06
C GLU A 25 -10.18 -12.28 -12.31
N PHE A 26 -9.97 -10.97 -12.27
CA PHE A 26 -8.85 -10.33 -11.57
C PHE A 26 -9.36 -9.29 -10.58
N LYS A 27 -9.31 -9.62 -9.29
CA LYS A 27 -9.78 -8.79 -8.19
C LYS A 27 -8.80 -7.66 -7.89
N TYR A 28 -9.28 -6.43 -7.82
CA TYR A 28 -8.43 -5.26 -7.53
C TYR A 28 -9.15 -4.22 -6.66
N LEU A 29 -8.34 -3.34 -6.05
CA LEU A 29 -8.81 -2.15 -5.35
C LEU A 29 -8.59 -0.93 -6.24
N GLY A 30 -9.64 -0.12 -6.44
CA GLY A 30 -9.57 1.12 -7.19
C GLY A 30 -9.13 2.31 -6.33
N SER A 31 -9.17 3.51 -6.94
CA SER A 31 -8.84 4.77 -6.28
C SER A 31 -9.85 5.86 -6.67
N PRO A 32 -10.32 6.71 -5.74
CA PRO A 32 -11.32 7.72 -6.06
C PRO A 32 -10.75 8.80 -6.98
N GLY A 33 -11.56 9.22 -7.96
CA GLY A 33 -11.26 10.38 -8.82
C GLY A 33 -10.15 10.14 -9.86
N VAL A 34 -9.67 8.91 -10.02
CA VAL A 34 -8.64 8.55 -11.01
C VAL A 34 -8.99 7.22 -11.68
N VAL A 35 -8.76 7.12 -12.98
CA VAL A 35 -8.78 5.84 -13.71
C VAL A 35 -7.40 5.22 -13.61
N THR A 36 -7.33 4.01 -13.08
CA THR A 36 -6.09 3.24 -12.93
C THR A 36 -5.64 2.67 -14.28
N PRO A 37 -4.34 2.37 -14.44
CA PRO A 37 -3.84 1.69 -15.63
C PRO A 37 -4.51 0.33 -15.89
N LEU A 38 -4.97 -0.37 -14.84
CA LEU A 38 -5.71 -1.63 -14.97
C LEU A 38 -7.07 -1.39 -15.63
N GLU A 39 -7.86 -0.45 -15.08
CA GLU A 39 -9.18 -0.10 -15.62
C GLU A 39 -9.08 0.37 -17.08
N LEU A 40 -8.09 1.20 -17.40
CA LEU A 40 -7.85 1.64 -18.77
C LEU A 40 -7.47 0.48 -19.69
N ALA A 41 -6.61 -0.44 -19.24
CA ALA A 41 -6.21 -1.60 -20.03
C ALA A 41 -7.38 -2.57 -20.29
N GLU A 42 -8.31 -2.73 -19.34
CA GLU A 42 -9.53 -3.49 -19.54
C GLU A 42 -10.43 -2.85 -20.61
N ASP A 43 -10.66 -1.54 -20.51
CA ASP A 43 -11.53 -0.79 -21.42
C ASP A 43 -11.00 -0.80 -22.87
N LEU A 44 -9.67 -0.72 -23.02
CA LEU A 44 -8.99 -0.86 -24.32
C LEU A 44 -8.93 -2.31 -24.84
N GLY A 45 -9.40 -3.29 -24.06
CA GLY A 45 -9.43 -4.70 -24.43
C GLY A 45 -8.08 -5.42 -24.31
N TYR A 46 -7.05 -4.78 -23.74
CA TYR A 46 -5.72 -5.37 -23.59
C TYR A 46 -5.67 -6.52 -22.58
N LEU A 47 -6.65 -6.61 -21.68
CA LEU A 47 -6.74 -7.70 -20.71
C LEU A 47 -7.54 -8.91 -21.21
N ALA A 48 -8.20 -8.83 -22.38
CA ALA A 48 -9.04 -9.93 -22.86
C ALA A 48 -8.25 -11.27 -22.93
N PRO A 49 -8.83 -12.39 -22.45
CA PRO A 49 -10.20 -12.57 -21.97
C PRO A 49 -10.44 -12.25 -20.48
N ILE A 50 -9.44 -11.76 -19.74
CA ILE A 50 -9.53 -11.43 -18.31
C ILE A 50 -10.42 -10.21 -18.10
N LYS A 51 -11.23 -10.25 -17.03
CA LYS A 51 -12.07 -9.16 -16.55
C LYS A 51 -11.70 -8.74 -15.14
N LEU A 52 -11.72 -7.44 -14.89
CA LEU A 52 -11.46 -6.87 -13.59
C LEU A 52 -12.69 -6.99 -12.69
N SER A 53 -12.44 -7.29 -11.42
CA SER A 53 -13.46 -7.40 -10.38
C SER A 53 -13.15 -6.40 -9.27
N TYR A 54 -13.93 -5.32 -9.23
CA TYR A 54 -13.72 -4.23 -8.29
C TYR A 54 -14.11 -4.66 -6.86
N GLN A 55 -13.14 -4.63 -5.93
CA GLN A 55 -13.34 -5.04 -4.54
C GLN A 55 -13.48 -3.87 -3.57
N GLY A 56 -13.48 -2.63 -4.08
CA GLY A 56 -13.56 -1.42 -3.28
C GLY A 56 -12.38 -0.48 -3.50
N VAL A 57 -12.29 0.52 -2.63
CA VAL A 57 -11.27 1.58 -2.70
C VAL A 57 -10.07 1.22 -1.81
N SER A 58 -8.86 1.42 -2.32
CA SER A 58 -7.66 1.35 -1.48
C SER A 58 -7.62 2.51 -0.48
N THR A 59 -7.33 2.17 0.77
CA THR A 59 -7.05 3.16 1.83
C THR A 59 -5.55 3.40 2.03
N GLY A 60 -4.72 2.72 1.24
CA GLY A 60 -3.28 2.94 1.14
C GLY A 60 -2.45 1.65 1.14
N GLY A 61 -1.14 1.82 0.93
CA GLY A 61 -0.20 0.72 0.71
C GLY A 61 -0.24 -0.43 1.71
N PRO A 62 -0.27 -0.18 3.04
CA PRO A 62 -0.37 -1.27 4.02
C PRO A 62 -1.64 -2.11 3.89
N GLN A 63 -2.80 -1.48 3.68
CA GLN A 63 -4.08 -2.19 3.51
C GLN A 63 -4.10 -2.96 2.18
N GLY A 64 -3.57 -2.37 1.10
CA GLY A 64 -3.43 -3.04 -0.19
C GLY A 64 -2.59 -4.32 -0.11
N ILE A 65 -1.45 -4.27 0.57
CA ILE A 65 -0.59 -5.46 0.76
C ILE A 65 -1.33 -6.54 1.57
N GLN A 66 -2.02 -6.16 2.64
CA GLN A 66 -2.78 -7.14 3.44
C GLN A 66 -3.92 -7.78 2.62
N SER A 67 -4.63 -6.99 1.81
CA SER A 67 -5.69 -7.48 0.94
C SER A 67 -5.18 -8.47 -0.12
N ALA A 68 -3.99 -8.23 -0.67
CA ALA A 68 -3.36 -9.15 -1.60
C ALA A 68 -2.91 -10.45 -0.90
N LEU A 69 -2.33 -10.35 0.30
CA LEU A 69 -1.90 -11.49 1.09
C LEU A 69 -3.06 -12.38 1.57
N SER A 70 -4.24 -11.80 1.84
CA SER A 70 -5.45 -12.54 2.21
C SER A 70 -6.20 -13.12 1.00
N GLY A 71 -5.84 -12.70 -0.22
CA GLY A 71 -6.56 -13.05 -1.45
C GLY A 71 -7.89 -12.30 -1.63
N ASP A 72 -8.15 -11.25 -0.84
CA ASP A 72 -9.31 -10.38 -1.05
C ASP A 72 -9.14 -9.52 -2.32
N SER A 73 -7.90 -9.21 -2.70
CA SER A 73 -7.52 -8.73 -4.03
C SER A 73 -6.39 -9.59 -4.60
N ASP A 74 -6.24 -9.61 -5.92
CA ASP A 74 -5.14 -10.34 -6.61
C ASP A 74 -3.90 -9.45 -6.79
N ILE A 75 -4.05 -8.13 -6.59
CA ILE A 75 -2.96 -7.16 -6.58
C ILE A 75 -3.17 -6.12 -5.49
N SER A 76 -2.08 -5.73 -4.84
CA SER A 76 -2.08 -4.57 -3.95
C SER A 76 -2.29 -3.30 -4.77
N SER A 77 -3.01 -2.32 -4.19
CA SER A 77 -2.91 -0.94 -4.65
C SER A 77 -1.46 -0.44 -4.62
N PRO A 78 -1.08 0.58 -5.41
CA PRO A 78 0.26 1.16 -5.37
C PRO A 78 0.73 1.44 -3.93
N SER A 79 1.89 0.89 -3.57
CA SER A 79 2.47 0.99 -2.23
C SER A 79 3.89 1.54 -2.36
N PHE A 80 4.35 2.31 -1.37
CA PHE A 80 5.70 2.85 -1.42
C PHE A 80 6.72 1.71 -1.34
N ALA A 81 7.84 1.86 -2.04
CA ALA A 81 8.82 0.79 -2.21
C ALA A 81 9.29 0.17 -0.88
N GLY A 82 9.43 0.96 0.18
CA GLY A 82 9.82 0.46 1.50
C GLY A 82 8.84 -0.53 2.12
N SER A 83 7.53 -0.41 1.85
CA SER A 83 6.54 -1.40 2.28
C SER A 83 6.70 -2.71 1.51
N ALA A 84 6.95 -2.65 0.20
CA ALA A 84 7.21 -3.83 -0.62
C ALA A 84 8.50 -4.54 -0.19
N VAL A 85 9.58 -3.78 0.09
CA VAL A 85 10.83 -4.32 0.64
C VAL A 85 10.57 -5.00 2.00
N LYS A 86 9.80 -4.38 2.89
CA LYS A 86 9.43 -4.98 4.18
C LYS A 86 8.63 -6.27 4.02
N MET A 87 7.69 -6.31 3.07
CA MET A 87 6.94 -7.52 2.73
C MET A 87 7.90 -8.65 2.32
N VAL A 88 8.75 -8.41 1.31
CA VAL A 88 9.73 -9.39 0.83
C VAL A 88 10.66 -9.86 1.97
N ALA A 89 11.18 -8.91 2.76
CA ALA A 89 12.06 -9.23 3.89
C ALA A 89 11.37 -10.02 5.01
N SER A 90 10.03 -9.97 5.12
CA SER A 90 9.27 -10.75 6.09
C SER A 90 9.02 -12.19 5.63
N GLY A 91 9.39 -12.55 4.40
CA GLY A 91 9.19 -13.89 3.84
C GLY A 91 7.72 -14.23 3.55
N VAL A 92 6.83 -13.25 3.55
CA VAL A 92 5.42 -13.48 3.19
C VAL A 92 5.30 -13.70 1.67
N PRO A 93 4.38 -14.57 1.23
CA PRO A 93 4.23 -14.87 -0.19
C PRO A 93 3.77 -13.63 -0.96
N GLY A 94 4.51 -13.23 -1.99
CA GLY A 94 4.13 -12.08 -2.81
C GLY A 94 5.24 -11.67 -3.76
N THR A 95 4.84 -11.14 -4.92
CA THR A 95 5.77 -10.71 -5.96
C THR A 95 5.63 -9.21 -6.19
N VAL A 96 6.75 -8.50 -6.19
CA VAL A 96 6.78 -7.08 -6.60
C VAL A 96 6.91 -7.04 -8.12
N VAL A 97 5.88 -6.52 -8.79
CA VAL A 97 5.78 -6.59 -10.26
C VAL A 97 6.14 -5.29 -10.97
N ILE A 98 5.88 -4.12 -10.36
CA ILE A 98 6.14 -2.82 -10.98
C ILE A 98 6.45 -1.75 -9.94
N ALA A 99 7.36 -0.82 -10.28
CA ALA A 99 7.52 0.45 -9.58
C ALA A 99 6.45 1.44 -10.07
N ALA A 100 5.28 1.46 -9.40
CA ALA A 100 4.09 2.16 -9.88
C ALA A 100 4.15 3.70 -9.82
N TYR A 101 5.06 4.27 -9.02
CA TYR A 101 5.26 5.72 -8.93
C TYR A 101 6.66 6.06 -8.41
N GLY A 102 7.10 7.30 -8.66
CA GLY A 102 8.39 7.84 -8.23
C GLY A 102 8.28 9.25 -7.64
N THR A 103 9.43 9.91 -7.49
CA THR A 103 9.53 11.32 -7.08
C THR A 103 10.18 12.13 -8.20
N PHE A 104 9.86 13.41 -8.26
CA PHE A 104 10.59 14.39 -9.06
C PHE A 104 11.70 15.05 -8.22
N ASP A 105 12.58 15.83 -8.86
CA ASP A 105 13.68 16.52 -8.19
C ASP A 105 13.20 17.55 -7.15
N ASP A 106 12.06 18.18 -7.41
CA ASP A 106 11.35 19.06 -6.47
C ASP A 106 9.99 18.47 -6.10
N PRO A 107 9.93 17.58 -5.10
CA PRO A 107 8.69 16.93 -4.72
C PRO A 107 7.76 17.90 -3.99
N PHE A 108 6.50 17.98 -4.45
CA PHE A 108 5.41 18.65 -3.72
C PHE A 108 4.98 17.93 -2.41
N ALA A 109 5.72 16.91 -1.98
CA ALA A 109 5.44 16.14 -0.77
C ALA A 109 6.37 16.57 0.36
N GLY A 110 5.80 16.98 1.50
CA GLY A 110 6.56 17.47 2.63
C GLY A 110 5.80 17.46 3.95
N TYR A 111 6.49 17.93 5.00
CA TYR A 111 5.86 18.26 6.27
C TYR A 111 5.55 19.75 6.27
N TYR A 112 4.31 20.08 6.63
CA TYR A 112 3.83 21.44 6.63
C TYR A 112 3.64 21.94 8.05
N VAL A 113 4.00 23.20 8.27
CA VAL A 113 3.76 23.94 9.50
C VAL A 113 3.02 25.23 9.16
N LEU A 114 2.44 25.89 10.16
CA LEU A 114 1.88 27.23 9.95
C LEU A 114 3.00 28.21 9.59
N GLU A 115 2.67 29.24 8.81
CA GLU A 115 3.59 30.30 8.37
C GLU A 115 4.44 30.86 9.52
N ASN A 116 3.79 31.16 10.66
CA ASN A 116 4.45 31.73 11.85
C ASN A 116 4.84 30.67 12.89
N SER A 117 5.00 29.42 12.49
CA SER A 117 5.38 28.33 13.40
C SER A 117 6.83 28.47 13.85
N PRO A 118 7.15 28.22 15.13
CA PRO A 118 8.54 28.20 15.62
C PRO A 118 9.30 26.93 15.19
N ILE A 119 8.69 26.05 14.40
CA ILE A 119 9.28 24.78 13.96
C ILE A 119 10.01 25.01 12.65
N HIS A 120 11.34 25.02 12.68
CA HIS A 120 12.19 25.23 11.51
C HIS A 120 13.14 24.06 11.24
N SER A 121 13.27 23.12 12.18
CA SER A 121 14.21 22.01 12.10
C SER A 121 13.68 20.74 12.78
N ALA A 122 14.40 19.63 12.60
CA ALA A 122 14.08 18.36 13.26
C ALA A 122 14.05 18.47 14.80
N ARG A 123 14.90 19.31 15.40
CA ARG A 123 14.98 19.49 16.87
C ARG A 123 13.73 20.14 17.44
N ASP A 124 13.06 20.99 16.67
CA ASP A 124 11.87 21.69 17.13
C ASP A 124 10.64 20.77 17.21
N LEU A 125 10.75 19.55 16.67
CA LEU A 125 9.73 18.51 16.76
C LEU A 125 9.79 17.72 18.09
N ILE A 126 10.80 17.94 18.93
CA ILE A 126 10.92 17.25 20.22
C ILE A 126 9.68 17.54 21.09
N GLY A 127 9.03 16.47 21.56
CA GLY A 127 7.80 16.57 22.35
C GLY A 127 6.56 17.06 21.60
N LYS A 128 6.65 17.30 20.27
CA LYS A 128 5.51 17.61 19.41
C LYS A 128 4.85 16.33 18.90
N LYS A 129 3.63 16.47 18.39
CA LYS A 129 2.92 15.42 17.64
C LYS A 129 2.92 15.79 16.17
N VAL A 130 3.17 14.82 15.29
CA VAL A 130 3.16 15.01 13.84
C VAL A 130 2.01 14.21 13.24
N GLY A 131 1.07 14.90 12.60
CA GLY A 131 -0.02 14.27 11.87
C GLY A 131 0.49 13.59 10.60
N THR A 132 -0.06 12.41 10.30
CA THR A 132 0.20 11.69 9.04
C THR A 132 -1.13 11.19 8.48
N ASN A 133 -1.18 10.94 7.17
CA ASN A 133 -2.37 10.38 6.54
C ASN A 133 -2.60 8.91 6.95
N ILE A 134 -1.52 8.13 7.08
CA ILE A 134 -1.58 6.69 7.38
C ILE A 134 -0.39 6.31 8.28
N LEU A 135 -0.71 5.69 9.41
CA LEU A 135 0.30 5.12 10.30
C LEU A 135 0.97 3.90 9.66
N GLY A 136 2.28 3.78 9.83
CA GLY A 136 3.10 2.73 9.24
C GLY A 136 3.39 2.91 7.74
N ALA A 137 2.99 4.03 7.14
CA ALA A 137 3.22 4.33 5.73
C ALA A 137 4.44 5.24 5.48
N GLN A 138 4.64 5.63 4.22
CA GLN A 138 5.80 6.38 3.73
C GLN A 138 6.11 7.63 4.57
N VAL A 139 5.10 8.45 4.88
CA VAL A 139 5.26 9.70 5.63
C VAL A 139 5.82 9.47 7.04
N GLU A 140 5.46 8.39 7.70
CA GLU A 140 6.03 8.06 9.02
C GLU A 140 7.49 7.61 8.92
N TYR A 141 7.83 6.81 7.90
CA TYR A 141 9.20 6.37 7.65
C TYR A 141 10.12 7.54 7.26
N MET A 142 9.63 8.46 6.43
CA MET A 142 10.34 9.69 6.08
C MET A 142 10.58 10.55 7.34
N LEU A 143 9.61 10.63 8.24
CA LEU A 143 9.72 11.45 9.46
C LEU A 143 10.81 10.86 10.35
N LYS A 144 10.75 9.55 10.59
CA LYS A 144 11.79 8.84 11.36
C LYS A 144 13.18 9.03 10.75
N THR A 145 13.28 9.02 9.43
CA THR A 145 14.55 9.23 8.72
C THR A 145 15.04 10.67 8.87
N TYR A 146 14.16 11.66 8.74
CA TYR A 146 14.48 13.09 8.94
C TYR A 146 14.99 13.36 10.35
N LEU A 147 14.31 12.83 11.37
CA LEU A 147 14.71 12.95 12.77
C LEU A 147 16.07 12.31 13.02
N LYS A 148 16.29 11.10 12.48
CA LYS A 148 17.57 10.40 12.60
C LYS A 148 18.71 11.20 11.96
N LYS A 149 18.49 11.77 10.77
CA LYS A 149 19.47 12.66 10.09
C LYS A 149 19.74 13.92 10.92
N GLY A 150 18.76 14.43 11.65
CA GLY A 150 18.91 15.51 12.64
C GLY A 150 19.58 15.11 13.97
N GLY A 151 20.07 13.87 14.10
CA GLY A 151 20.71 13.37 15.31
C GLY A 151 19.74 12.97 16.43
N LEU A 152 18.44 12.86 16.14
CA LEU A 152 17.42 12.52 17.14
C LEU A 152 17.10 11.03 17.11
N GLN A 153 17.01 10.44 18.29
CA GLN A 153 16.58 9.05 18.48
C GLN A 153 15.05 8.97 18.56
N LYS A 154 14.50 7.79 18.26
CA LYS A 154 13.05 7.50 18.17
C LYS A 154 12.25 7.92 19.42
N LYS A 155 12.88 8.01 20.59
CA LYS A 155 12.26 8.32 21.89
C LYS A 155 11.94 9.81 22.10
N SER A 156 12.34 10.69 21.19
CA SER A 156 12.25 12.14 21.38
C SER A 156 10.90 12.76 20.96
N ILE A 157 10.00 11.99 20.33
CA ILE A 157 8.73 12.46 19.75
C ILE A 157 7.58 11.54 20.18
N LYS A 158 6.40 12.12 20.41
CA LYS A 158 5.19 11.43 20.89
C LYS A 158 4.20 11.12 19.78
#